data_AF-A0A925HBR2-F1
#
_entry.id   AF-A0A925HBR2-F1
#
_cell.length_a   1.000
_cell.length_b   1.000
_cell.length_c   1.000
_cell.angle_alpha   90.00
_cell.angle_beta   90.00
_cell.angle_gamma   90.00
#
_symmetry.space_group_name_H-M   'P 1'
#
loop_
_entity.id
_entity.type
_entity.pdbx_description
1 polymer ?
#
loop_
_entity_poly.entity_id
_entity_poly.type
_entity_poly.pdbx_seq_one_letter_code
_entity_poly.pdbx_strand_id
1 'polypeptide(L)'
;MGLKTVRLACLVLAACLATAARAQQPGVQRTEDQPKQAAPPLKKANARPNTDTAAREPFDTATVERMSKQCVALDTESGEIVVEMLAEVAPESVRNFLNLAATGAFDTTTFSRVVKGFIIQGGNLATRVKVTI
;
A
#
# COMPACT_ATOMS: atom_id res chain seq x y z
N MET A 1 33.22 58.15 -33.50
CA MET A 1 32.31 58.73 -34.52
C MET A 1 31.92 57.63 -35.49
N GLY A 2 30.63 57.33 -35.64
CA GLY A 2 30.17 56.33 -36.63
C GLY A 2 28.84 55.66 -36.30
N LEU A 3 27.79 56.45 -36.09
CA LEU A 3 26.39 56.01 -36.12
C LEU A 3 25.93 55.95 -37.60
N LYS A 4 24.96 55.07 -37.90
CA LYS A 4 24.23 54.81 -39.19
C LYS A 4 24.69 53.49 -39.82
N THR A 5 23.88 52.43 -39.86
CA THR A 5 22.72 52.36 -40.76
C THR A 5 21.67 51.37 -40.23
N VAL A 6 20.44 51.83 -40.24
CA VAL A 6 19.22 51.23 -39.70
C VAL A 6 18.36 50.77 -40.87
N ARG A 7 17.70 49.61 -40.71
CA ARG A 7 16.52 49.08 -41.44
C ARG A 7 16.72 48.47 -42.84
N LEU A 8 16.63 47.14 -42.91
CA LEU A 8 15.83 46.47 -43.94
C LEU A 8 15.27 45.14 -43.41
N ALA A 9 13.94 45.01 -43.44
CA ALA A 9 13.10 43.81 -43.27
C ALA A 9 13.23 43.04 -41.93
N CYS A 10 12.31 43.06 -40.96
CA CYS A 10 10.84 43.02 -41.02
C CYS A 10 10.29 42.10 -42.11
N LEU A 11 10.26 40.78 -41.85
CA LEU A 11 9.14 39.84 -42.15
C LEU A 11 9.60 38.37 -42.20
N VAL A 12 9.93 37.77 -41.05
CA VAL A 12 9.70 36.33 -40.78
C VAL A 12 9.46 36.20 -39.27
N LEU A 13 8.38 36.77 -38.75
CA LEU A 13 7.14 36.04 -38.44
C LEU A 13 7.38 34.65 -37.81
N ALA A 14 7.50 34.68 -36.49
CA ALA A 14 6.82 33.77 -35.56
C ALA A 14 6.89 32.25 -35.84
N ALA A 15 8.01 31.62 -35.50
CA ALA A 15 8.03 30.23 -35.08
C ALA A 15 9.36 29.91 -34.39
N CYS A 16 9.44 30.07 -33.06
CA CYS A 16 10.38 29.36 -32.17
C CYS A 16 10.26 29.91 -30.73
N LEU A 17 9.04 29.91 -30.19
CA LEU A 17 8.84 30.11 -28.76
C LEU A 17 9.01 28.75 -28.07
N ALA A 18 10.01 28.67 -27.18
CA ALA A 18 10.28 27.64 -26.16
C ALA A 18 11.59 26.85 -26.33
N THR A 19 12.72 27.54 -26.24
CA THR A 19 13.95 26.99 -25.64
C THR A 19 14.69 28.07 -24.84
N ALA A 20 14.67 27.96 -23.51
CA ALA A 20 15.62 28.56 -22.55
C ALA A 20 15.30 27.95 -21.16
N ALA A 21 15.98 26.91 -20.69
CA ALA A 21 17.32 26.93 -20.08
C ALA A 21 17.45 27.88 -18.87
N ARG A 22 17.41 27.36 -17.64
CA ARG A 22 18.21 27.88 -16.52
C ARG A 22 18.39 26.85 -15.39
N ALA A 23 19.65 26.51 -15.13
CA ALA A 23 20.13 25.83 -13.93
C ALA A 23 20.25 26.81 -12.75
N GLN A 24 20.06 26.33 -11.50
CA GLN A 24 20.83 26.72 -10.29
C GLN A 24 20.42 25.88 -9.04
N GLN A 25 21.41 25.33 -8.33
CA GLN A 25 21.32 24.63 -7.02
C GLN A 25 21.31 25.63 -5.83
N PRO A 26 21.68 25.25 -4.58
CA PRO A 26 20.96 24.52 -3.52
C PRO A 26 20.62 25.46 -2.32
N GLY A 27 19.69 25.07 -1.44
CA GLY A 27 19.33 25.84 -0.25
C GLY A 27 18.99 24.98 0.95
N VAL A 28 19.93 24.85 1.89
CA VAL A 28 19.71 24.38 3.26
C VAL A 28 18.94 25.47 4.01
N GLN A 29 17.76 25.15 4.53
CA GLN A 29 17.15 25.89 5.64
C GLN A 29 16.83 24.90 6.76
N ARG A 30 17.67 24.93 7.78
CA ARG A 30 17.38 24.43 9.13
C ARG A 30 17.03 25.65 9.97
N THR A 31 15.78 25.72 10.42
CA THR A 31 15.30 26.55 11.54
C THR A 31 14.07 25.81 12.07
N GLU A 32 14.28 24.90 13.03
CA GLU A 32 14.01 25.08 14.46
C GLU A 32 12.52 25.04 14.83
N ASP A 33 12.21 24.02 15.64
CA ASP A 33 11.09 23.87 16.57
C ASP A 33 9.66 24.07 16.05
N GLN A 34 9.02 22.97 15.64
CA GLN A 34 7.59 22.79 15.80
C GLN A 34 7.29 21.73 16.87
N PRO A 35 6.46 22.05 17.88
CA PRO A 35 6.11 21.12 18.94
C PRO A 35 5.42 19.89 18.36
N LYS A 36 5.72 18.74 18.96
CA LYS A 36 5.13 17.42 18.75
C LYS A 36 3.60 17.50 18.90
N GLN A 37 2.91 17.93 17.85
CA GLN A 37 1.46 17.92 17.79
C GLN A 37 1.05 16.48 17.51
N ALA A 38 0.60 15.80 18.56
CA ALA A 38 0.00 14.48 18.48
C ALA A 38 -1.07 14.51 17.37
N ALA A 39 -0.82 13.75 16.32
CA ALA A 39 -1.80 13.58 15.27
C ALA A 39 -3.11 13.09 15.91
N PRO A 40 -4.26 13.75 15.66
CA PRO A 40 -5.54 13.23 16.09
C PRO A 40 -5.70 11.81 15.52
N PRO A 41 -6.28 10.85 16.27
CA PRO A 41 -6.44 9.49 15.79
C PRO A 41 -7.27 9.54 14.51
N LEU A 42 -6.63 9.19 13.39
CA LEU A 42 -7.30 9.08 12.11
C LEU A 42 -8.41 8.05 12.27
N LYS A 43 -9.66 8.51 12.33
CA LYS A 43 -10.83 7.64 12.25
C LYS A 43 -10.72 6.86 10.94
N LYS A 44 -10.64 5.53 11.01
CA LYS A 44 -10.53 4.65 9.84
C LYS A 44 -11.66 4.98 8.86
N ALA A 45 -11.29 5.54 7.72
CA ALA A 45 -12.22 5.86 6.62
C ALA A 45 -12.77 4.61 5.91
N ASN A 46 -12.25 3.43 6.22
CA ASN A 46 -12.59 2.17 5.59
C ASN A 46 -13.34 1.25 6.55
N ALA A 47 -14.43 1.74 7.17
CA ALA A 47 -15.36 0.86 7.84
C ALA A 47 -15.92 -0.13 6.79
N ARG A 48 -15.90 -1.44 7.10
CA ARG A 48 -16.46 -2.48 6.23
C ARG A 48 -17.91 -2.09 5.91
N PRO A 49 -18.38 -2.16 4.65
CA PRO A 49 -19.78 -1.98 4.35
C PRO A 49 -20.61 -2.93 5.22
N ASN A 50 -21.60 -2.40 5.94
CA ASN A 50 -22.53 -3.21 6.73
C ASN A 50 -23.50 -3.91 5.77
N THR A 51 -23.05 -4.95 5.09
CA THR A 51 -23.91 -5.79 4.26
C THR A 51 -24.41 -6.97 5.09
N ASP A 52 -25.61 -6.82 5.63
CA ASP A 52 -26.40 -7.85 6.33
C ASP A 52 -26.88 -9.00 5.39
N THR A 53 -26.19 -9.25 4.27
CA THR A 53 -26.64 -10.20 3.23
C THR A 53 -25.53 -11.09 2.65
N ALA A 54 -24.26 -10.90 3.01
CA ALA A 54 -23.25 -11.93 2.81
C ALA A 54 -23.33 -12.95 3.96
N ALA A 55 -23.17 -14.24 3.70
CA ALA A 55 -23.09 -15.26 4.75
C ALA A 55 -22.06 -14.80 5.80
N ARG A 56 -22.50 -14.63 7.05
CA ARG A 56 -21.67 -14.06 8.13
C ARG A 56 -20.36 -14.83 8.24
N GLU A 57 -19.23 -14.12 8.20
CA GLU A 57 -17.94 -14.78 8.28
C GLU A 57 -17.68 -15.25 9.73
N PRO A 58 -16.87 -16.32 9.94
CA PRO A 58 -16.78 -17.01 11.23
C PRO A 58 -16.28 -16.17 12.43
N PHE A 59 -15.57 -15.06 12.16
CA PHE A 59 -14.96 -14.19 13.16
C PHE A 59 -15.54 -12.77 13.20
N ASP A 60 -16.62 -12.48 12.48
CA ASP A 60 -17.21 -11.13 12.45
C ASP A 60 -17.66 -10.64 13.83
N THR A 61 -18.22 -11.53 14.64
CA THR A 61 -18.65 -11.25 16.02
C THR A 61 -17.66 -11.71 17.07
N ALA A 62 -16.45 -12.14 16.68
CA ALA A 62 -15.44 -12.62 17.60
C ALA A 62 -14.88 -11.50 18.47
N THR A 63 -14.69 -11.79 19.77
CA THR A 63 -13.99 -10.89 20.70
C THR A 63 -12.47 -10.91 20.45
N VAL A 64 -11.78 -9.88 20.91
CA VAL A 64 -10.31 -9.75 20.75
C VAL A 64 -9.58 -10.90 21.46
N GLU A 65 -10.09 -11.33 22.61
CA GLU A 65 -9.53 -12.44 23.39
C GLU A 65 -9.69 -13.78 22.66
N ARG A 66 -10.84 -14.00 22.01
CA ARG A 66 -11.07 -15.21 21.20
C ARG A 66 -10.11 -15.27 20.03
N MET A 67 -9.86 -14.14 19.37
CA MET A 67 -8.96 -14.07 18.20
C MET A 67 -7.50 -14.21 18.59
N SER A 68 -7.07 -13.63 19.73
CA SER A 68 -5.69 -13.71 20.21
C SER A 68 -5.27 -15.12 20.63
N LYS A 69 -6.24 -15.99 20.94
CA LYS A 69 -5.99 -17.41 21.23
C LYS A 69 -5.86 -18.30 19.99
N GLN A 70 -6.01 -17.74 18.78
CA GLN A 70 -5.93 -18.51 17.54
C GLN A 70 -4.52 -18.52 16.99
N CYS A 71 -4.15 -19.67 16.43
CA CYS A 71 -2.99 -19.83 15.57
C CYS A 71 -3.47 -20.32 14.20
N VAL A 72 -2.80 -19.88 13.14
CA VAL A 72 -3.03 -20.35 11.78
C VAL A 72 -1.79 -21.10 11.31
N ALA A 73 -1.96 -22.37 10.98
CA ALA A 73 -0.93 -23.16 10.31
C ALA A 73 -1.08 -22.96 8.79
N LEU A 74 0.02 -22.57 8.14
CA LEU A 74 0.13 -22.53 6.70
C LEU A 74 0.92 -23.75 6.25
N ASP A 75 0.22 -24.71 5.68
CA ASP A 75 0.82 -25.88 5.05
C ASP A 75 1.39 -25.49 3.70
N THR A 76 2.72 -25.48 3.60
CA THR A 76 3.44 -25.16 2.36
C THR A 76 4.29 -26.34 1.91
N GLU A 77 4.67 -26.35 0.63
CA GLU A 77 5.59 -27.36 0.08
C GLU A 77 6.97 -27.36 0.75
N SER A 78 7.35 -26.25 1.39
CA SER A 78 8.61 -26.09 2.11
C SER A 78 8.51 -26.41 3.61
N GLY A 79 7.32 -26.80 4.09
CA GLY A 79 7.05 -27.09 5.49
C GLY A 79 5.91 -26.26 6.07
N GLU A 80 5.58 -26.54 7.33
CA GLU A 80 4.53 -25.85 8.07
C GLU A 80 5.05 -24.53 8.66
N ILE A 81 4.25 -23.46 8.51
CA ILE A 81 4.50 -22.17 9.15
C ILE A 81 3.34 -21.86 10.08
N VAL A 82 3.59 -21.80 11.38
CA VAL A 82 2.57 -21.46 12.38
C VAL A 82 2.64 -19.97 12.72
N VAL A 83 1.50 -19.28 12.58
CA VAL A 83 1.38 -17.84 12.84
C VAL A 83 0.44 -17.62 14.04
N GLU A 84 0.96 -16.98 15.08
CA GLU A 84 0.18 -16.53 16.24
C GLU A 84 -0.47 -15.17 15.98
N MET A 85 -1.71 -14.99 16.46
CA MET A 85 -2.49 -13.79 16.21
C MET A 85 -2.37 -12.76 17.34
N LEU A 86 -1.98 -11.52 16.98
CA LEU A 86 -1.90 -10.39 17.91
C LEU A 86 -3.13 -9.47 17.78
N ALA A 87 -4.31 -9.97 18.16
CA ALA A 87 -5.56 -9.23 17.95
C ALA A 87 -5.68 -7.98 18.84
N GLU A 88 -4.95 -7.91 19.96
CA GLU A 88 -4.89 -6.74 20.83
C GLU A 88 -4.30 -5.51 20.11
N VAL A 89 -3.32 -5.73 19.23
CA VAL A 89 -2.64 -4.67 18.48
C VAL A 89 -3.40 -4.30 17.21
N ALA A 90 -3.90 -5.31 16.48
CA ALA A 90 -4.53 -5.13 15.17
C ALA A 90 -5.81 -5.96 15.00
N PRO A 91 -6.90 -5.62 15.71
CA PRO A 91 -8.10 -6.47 15.79
C PRO A 91 -8.77 -6.69 14.44
N GLU A 92 -8.91 -5.63 13.63
CA GLU A 92 -9.56 -5.71 12.33
C GLU A 92 -8.73 -6.52 11.31
N SER A 93 -7.40 -6.39 11.35
CA SER A 93 -6.52 -7.14 10.46
C SER A 93 -6.52 -8.63 10.79
N VAL A 94 -6.47 -8.96 12.08
CA VAL A 94 -6.56 -10.34 12.55
C VAL A 94 -7.92 -10.94 12.20
N ARG A 95 -9.02 -10.22 12.43
CA ARG A 95 -10.36 -10.68 12.04
C ARG A 95 -10.44 -11.01 10.55
N ASN A 96 -9.99 -10.09 9.70
CA ASN A 96 -9.98 -10.31 8.26
C ASN A 96 -9.11 -11.52 7.88
N PHE A 97 -7.92 -11.65 8.45
CA PHE A 97 -7.02 -12.76 8.18
C PHE A 97 -7.64 -14.11 8.60
N LEU A 98 -8.20 -14.20 9.80
CA LEU A 98 -8.86 -15.40 10.31
C LEU A 98 -10.08 -15.78 9.47
N ASN A 99 -10.88 -14.81 9.01
CA ASN A 99 -12.00 -15.08 8.11
C ASN A 99 -11.54 -15.63 6.75
N LEU A 100 -10.51 -15.03 6.15
CA LEU A 100 -9.94 -15.51 4.88
C LEU A 100 -9.31 -16.90 5.03
N ALA A 101 -8.62 -17.18 6.14
CA ALA A 101 -8.06 -18.49 6.42
C ALA A 101 -9.17 -19.54 6.64
N ALA A 102 -10.18 -19.23 7.47
CA ALA A 102 -11.26 -20.17 7.77
C ALA A 102 -12.19 -20.48 6.58
N THR A 103 -12.24 -19.58 5.59
CA THR A 103 -12.99 -19.80 4.34
C THR A 103 -12.15 -20.48 3.25
N GLY A 104 -10.89 -20.84 3.54
CA GLY A 104 -9.98 -21.46 2.58
C GLY A 104 -9.58 -20.53 1.43
N ALA A 105 -9.61 -19.21 1.65
CA ALA A 105 -9.29 -18.24 0.61
C ALA A 105 -7.80 -18.29 0.21
N PHE A 106 -6.92 -18.67 1.14
CA PHE A 106 -5.48 -18.80 0.90
C PHE A 106 -5.08 -20.17 0.32
N ASP A 107 -5.99 -21.14 0.30
CA ASP A 107 -5.70 -22.47 -0.21
C ASP A 107 -5.29 -22.38 -1.67
N THR A 108 -4.20 -23.07 -2.02
CA THR A 108 -3.61 -23.10 -3.38
C THR A 108 -3.15 -21.73 -3.90
N THR A 109 -2.92 -20.75 -3.02
CA THR A 109 -2.26 -19.49 -3.38
C THR A 109 -0.74 -19.62 -3.35
N THR A 110 -0.03 -18.77 -4.11
CA THR A 110 1.43 -18.82 -4.20
C THR A 110 2.09 -17.57 -3.59
N PHE A 111 3.33 -17.71 -3.14
CA PHE A 111 4.17 -16.58 -2.74
C PHE A 111 4.75 -15.91 -3.99
N SER A 112 4.05 -14.90 -4.51
CA SER A 112 4.42 -14.24 -5.77
C SER A 112 5.66 -13.35 -5.67
N ARG A 113 6.06 -12.95 -4.46
CA ARG A 113 7.21 -12.06 -4.26
C ARG A 113 8.09 -12.54 -3.11
N VAL A 114 9.36 -12.80 -3.44
CA VAL A 114 10.39 -13.26 -2.51
C VAL A 114 11.62 -12.35 -2.65
N VAL A 115 12.02 -11.70 -1.56
CA VAL A 115 13.25 -10.91 -1.48
C VAL A 115 14.13 -11.51 -0.39
N LYS A 116 15.25 -12.09 -0.80
CA LYS A 116 16.19 -12.77 0.11
C LYS A 116 16.69 -11.80 1.18
N GLY A 117 16.58 -12.22 2.45
CA GLY A 117 17.02 -11.42 3.60
C GLY A 117 16.07 -10.27 3.98
N PHE A 118 14.88 -10.20 3.37
CA PHE A 118 13.90 -9.16 3.70
C PHE A 118 12.52 -9.74 3.97
N ILE A 119 11.74 -10.07 2.93
CA ILE A 119 10.36 -10.54 3.09
C ILE A 119 9.96 -11.56 2.02
N ILE A 120 9.01 -12.41 2.40
CA ILE A 120 8.15 -13.18 1.49
C ILE A 120 6.74 -12.59 1.54
N GLN A 121 6.10 -12.46 0.39
CA GLN A 121 4.76 -11.90 0.28
C GLN A 121 3.86 -12.86 -0.52
N GLY A 122 2.74 -13.22 0.10
CA GLY A 122 1.70 -14.09 -0.47
C GLY A 122 0.32 -13.48 -0.28
N GLY A 123 -0.72 -14.32 -0.39
CA GLY A 123 -2.12 -13.90 -0.20
C GLY A 123 -2.75 -13.22 -1.42
N ASN A 124 -2.12 -13.29 -2.60
CA ASN A 124 -2.75 -12.83 -3.84
C ASN A 124 -3.75 -13.87 -4.35
N LEU A 125 -5.05 -13.60 -4.18
CA LEU A 125 -6.14 -14.51 -4.58
C LEU A 125 -6.17 -14.76 -6.10
N ALA A 126 -5.61 -13.89 -6.93
CA ALA A 126 -5.54 -14.10 -8.37
C ALA A 126 -4.54 -15.21 -8.76
N THR A 127 -3.64 -15.60 -7.85
CA THR A 127 -2.68 -16.70 -8.08
C THR A 127 -3.24 -18.07 -7.74
N ARG A 128 -4.50 -18.13 -7.28
CA ARG A 128 -5.14 -19.36 -6.85
C ARG A 128 -5.32 -20.31 -8.03
N VAL A 129 -4.86 -21.55 -7.87
CA VAL A 129 -5.13 -22.60 -8.86
C VAL A 129 -6.50 -23.20 -8.58
N LYS A 130 -7.43 -23.09 -9.54
CA LYS A 130 -8.75 -23.70 -9.41
C LYS A 130 -8.62 -25.22 -9.58
N VAL A 131 -8.61 -25.94 -8.45
CA VAL A 131 -8.72 -27.40 -8.46
C VAL A 131 -10.11 -27.75 -8.98
N THR A 132 -10.18 -28.26 -10.22
CA THR A 132 -11.40 -28.79 -10.80
C THR A 132 -11.30 -30.30 -10.69
N ILE A 133 -12.21 -30.89 -9.91
CA ILE A 133 -12.34 -32.34 -9.68
C ILE A 133 -13.27 -32.95 -10.72
#